data_AF-A0A6B0WWR6-F1
#
_entry.id   AF-A0A6B0WWR6-F1
#
_cell.length_a   1.000
_cell.length_b   1.000
_cell.length_c   1.000
_cell.angle_alpha   90.00
_cell.angle_beta   90.00
_cell.angle_gamma   90.00
#
_symmetry.space_group_name_H-M   'P 1'
#
loop_
_entity.id
_entity.type
_entity.pdbx_description
1 polymer ?
#
loop_
_entity_poly.entity_id
_entity_poly.type
_entity_poly.pdbx_seq_one_letter_code
_entity_poly.pdbx_strand_id
1 'polypeptide(L)'
;MCEYIVFMISDEMRRRIAALNRRDLKHADEVSEAEGQVEPEVRSARGERRAPDPGELRVMAAASDARLHLSLDEVAQGEEIHTPAGTFLLIDQTVQEVLRGGGRAFGARYERAIGALHEGNVPHDPYDTFHSLIDARAEDVIYVDIETTGLTAGTPLFLIGVLGHFDGDLRVVQLLARDYTEEAASLSHFVTMLDASQVIVSFNGKSYDLPYIRDRCLFMGVPFRLRQAHIDMLHVGRRIWGRQLPNCKLQTLEQYICRRTRQGDIPGAEIPNAYHRFVKSGNAVQMRDILHHNALDLLTTTEVLLRVLEGKVYL
;
A
#
# COMPACT_ATOMS: atom_id res chain seq x y z
N MET A 1 -28.11 21.43 21.91
CA MET A 1 -27.26 22.35 21.11
C MET A 1 -25.94 22.49 21.85
N CYS A 2 -24.88 21.84 21.35
CA CYS A 2 -23.51 22.04 21.83
C CYS A 2 -22.68 22.34 20.59
N GLU A 3 -22.12 23.55 20.55
CA GLU A 3 -21.34 24.07 19.44
C GLU A 3 -20.01 23.32 19.31
N TYR A 4 -19.71 22.83 18.11
CA TYR A 4 -18.41 22.29 17.74
C TYR A 4 -17.43 23.44 17.49
N ILE A 5 -16.46 23.61 18.39
CA ILE A 5 -15.30 24.48 18.14
C ILE A 5 -14.39 23.74 17.15
N VAL A 6 -14.48 24.12 15.87
CA VAL A 6 -13.54 23.72 14.83
C VAL A 6 -12.25 24.53 15.04
N PHE A 7 -11.18 23.87 15.47
CA PHE A 7 -9.85 24.47 15.44
C PHE A 7 -9.36 24.48 13.98
N MET A 8 -9.64 25.58 13.27
CA MET A 8 -9.06 25.83 11.94
C MET A 8 -7.58 26.22 12.10
N ILE A 9 -6.67 25.43 11.53
CA ILE A 9 -5.29 25.86 11.29
C ILE A 9 -5.34 27.06 10.33
N SER A 10 -4.77 28.19 10.72
CA SER A 10 -4.87 29.44 9.96
C SER A 10 -4.17 29.33 8.59
N ASP A 11 -4.71 30.01 7.58
CA ASP A 11 -4.11 30.11 6.24
C ASP A 11 -2.67 30.66 6.26
N GLU A 12 -2.29 31.36 7.31
CA GLU A 12 -0.94 31.84 7.54
C GLU A 12 0.03 30.69 7.88
N MET A 13 -0.43 29.70 8.64
CA MET A 13 0.35 28.51 8.98
C MET A 13 0.51 27.59 7.76
N ARG A 14 -0.56 27.42 6.94
CA ARG A 14 -0.47 26.73 5.64
C ARG A 14 0.53 27.39 4.70
N ARG A 15 0.50 28.72 4.60
CA ARG A 15 1.46 29.50 3.79
C ARG A 15 2.89 29.40 4.32
N ARG A 16 3.09 29.34 5.65
CA ARG A 16 4.42 29.16 6.26
C ARG A 16 5.03 27.80 5.95
N ILE A 17 4.25 26.72 6.01
CA ILE A 17 4.70 25.37 5.64
C ILE A 17 5.05 25.33 4.14
N ALA A 18 4.22 25.90 3.27
CA ALA A 18 4.50 26.00 1.84
C ALA A 18 5.72 26.87 1.50
N ALA A 19 6.03 27.88 2.32
CA ALA A 19 7.18 28.78 2.12
C ALA A 19 8.50 28.17 2.60
N LEU A 20 8.48 27.34 3.65
CA LEU A 20 9.65 26.59 4.10
C LEU A 20 10.10 25.59 3.02
N ASN A 21 9.16 24.92 2.35
CA ASN A 21 9.47 23.98 1.26
C ASN A 21 10.06 24.64 0.00
N ARG A 22 9.83 25.95 -0.24
CA ARG A 22 10.38 26.65 -1.41
C ARG A 22 11.76 27.25 -1.20
N ARG A 23 12.18 27.50 0.04
CA ARG A 23 13.51 28.10 0.31
C ARG A 23 14.64 27.09 0.15
N ASP A 24 14.39 25.81 0.43
CA ASP A 24 15.38 24.74 0.25
C ASP A 24 15.56 24.32 -1.22
N LEU A 25 14.66 24.73 -2.12
CA LEU A 25 14.79 24.51 -3.56
C LEU A 25 15.78 25.50 -4.22
N LYS A 26 15.90 26.74 -3.70
CA LYS A 26 16.75 27.77 -4.33
C LYS A 26 18.24 27.61 -4.03
N HIS A 27 18.62 26.97 -2.93
CA HIS A 27 20.03 26.72 -2.62
C HIS A 27 20.62 25.51 -3.35
N ALA A 28 19.81 24.68 -3.99
CA ALA A 28 20.30 23.57 -4.81
C ALA A 28 20.74 24.01 -6.23
N ASP A 29 20.10 25.04 -6.78
CA ASP A 29 20.38 25.53 -8.14
C ASP A 29 21.66 26.38 -8.25
N GLU A 30 22.16 26.97 -7.16
CA GLU A 30 23.37 27.81 -7.17
C GLU A 30 24.69 27.02 -7.04
N VAL A 31 24.65 25.71 -6.77
CA VAL A 31 25.85 24.89 -6.53
C VAL A 31 26.24 24.04 -7.75
N SER A 32 25.47 24.03 -8.84
CA SER A 32 25.74 23.15 -10.00
C SER A 32 26.54 23.80 -11.15
N GLU A 33 27.05 25.02 -11.01
CA GLU A 33 27.80 25.72 -12.09
C GLU A 33 29.32 25.78 -11.92
N ALA A 34 29.93 24.96 -11.05
CA ALA A 34 31.39 24.91 -10.92
C ALA A 34 31.96 23.49 -11.13
N GLU A 35 32.88 23.39 -12.11
CA GLU A 35 33.88 22.34 -12.35
C GLU A 35 33.38 21.05 -13.06
N GLY A 36 33.99 20.56 -14.15
CA GLY A 36 35.22 20.91 -14.86
C GLY A 36 35.33 20.13 -16.17
N GLN A 37 36.08 20.68 -17.12
CA GLN A 37 36.34 20.15 -18.46
C GLN A 37 37.20 18.88 -18.41
N VAL A 38 36.85 17.87 -19.22
CA VAL A 38 37.76 16.77 -19.61
C VAL A 38 37.59 16.50 -21.10
N GLU A 39 38.67 16.66 -21.87
CA GLU A 39 38.77 16.37 -23.31
C GLU A 39 38.82 14.86 -23.61
N PRO A 40 38.48 14.42 -24.85
CA PRO A 40 38.34 13.00 -25.17
C PRO A 40 39.62 12.42 -25.80
N GLU A 41 40.13 11.30 -25.26
CA GLU A 41 41.08 10.45 -25.98
C GLU A 41 40.38 9.27 -26.66
N VAL A 42 40.56 9.22 -27.98
CA VAL A 42 40.14 8.16 -28.89
C VAL A 42 41.11 6.99 -28.81
N ARG A 43 40.63 5.78 -28.49
CA ARG A 43 41.28 4.54 -28.95
C ARG A 43 40.27 3.48 -29.38
N SER A 44 40.46 3.05 -30.62
CA SER A 44 39.76 1.99 -31.33
C SER A 44 40.13 0.59 -30.82
N ALA A 45 39.14 -0.29 -30.69
CA ALA A 45 39.33 -1.72 -30.90
C ALA A 45 38.02 -2.36 -31.37
N ARG A 46 38.03 -2.88 -32.61
CA ARG A 46 36.98 -3.73 -33.18
C ARG A 46 36.96 -5.05 -32.41
N GLY A 47 35.78 -5.41 -31.88
CA GLY A 47 35.47 -6.74 -31.36
C GLY A 47 34.05 -7.10 -31.79
N GLU A 48 33.90 -8.28 -32.36
CA GLU A 48 32.72 -8.78 -33.08
C GLU A 48 31.47 -8.87 -32.19
N ARG A 49 30.32 -8.39 -32.70
CA ARG A 49 29.02 -8.54 -32.04
C ARG A 49 28.50 -9.97 -32.26
N ARG A 50 28.53 -10.79 -31.22
CA ARG A 50 27.77 -12.04 -31.15
C ARG A 50 26.36 -11.73 -30.67
N ALA A 51 25.34 -12.22 -31.39
CA ALA A 51 23.95 -12.12 -30.94
C ALA A 51 23.76 -12.90 -29.62
N PRO A 52 23.00 -12.39 -28.63
CA PRO A 52 22.78 -13.10 -27.37
C PRO A 52 21.81 -14.28 -27.57
N ASP A 53 22.11 -15.37 -26.87
CA ASP A 53 21.38 -16.63 -26.80
C ASP A 53 20.02 -16.43 -26.05
N PRO A 54 18.89 -17.04 -26.45
CA PRO A 54 17.57 -16.76 -25.85
C PRO A 54 17.36 -17.28 -24.41
N GLY A 55 18.42 -17.68 -23.70
CA GLY A 55 18.35 -18.41 -22.43
C GLY A 55 19.04 -17.75 -21.22
N GLU A 56 19.61 -16.54 -21.33
CA GLU A 56 20.27 -15.89 -20.19
C GLU A 56 19.36 -14.90 -19.47
N LEU A 57 19.10 -15.20 -18.20
CA LEU A 57 18.44 -14.37 -17.21
C LEU A 57 19.10 -12.98 -17.18
N ARG A 58 18.36 -11.93 -17.59
CA ARG A 58 18.78 -10.55 -17.33
C ARG A 58 18.78 -10.32 -15.83
N VAL A 59 19.97 -10.21 -15.25
CA VAL A 59 20.21 -9.72 -13.90
C VAL A 59 19.46 -8.40 -13.73
N MET A 60 18.48 -8.38 -12.82
CA MET A 60 17.72 -7.18 -12.50
C MET A 60 18.64 -6.16 -11.82
N ALA A 61 18.45 -4.89 -12.19
CA ALA A 61 19.24 -3.77 -11.74
C ALA A 61 19.34 -3.72 -10.21
N ALA A 62 20.57 -3.59 -9.70
CA ALA A 62 20.84 -3.35 -8.28
C ALA A 62 20.32 -1.96 -7.86
N ALA A 63 20.20 -1.75 -6.54
CA ALA A 63 19.79 -0.51 -5.87
C ALA A 63 20.66 0.74 -6.16
N SER A 64 21.50 0.71 -7.20
CA SER A 64 22.44 1.76 -7.60
C SER A 64 22.22 2.28 -9.03
N ASP A 65 21.07 2.01 -9.68
CA ASP A 65 20.80 2.63 -10.98
C ASP A 65 20.26 4.06 -10.79
N ALA A 66 21.07 4.91 -10.14
CA ALA A 66 20.83 6.34 -9.94
C ALA A 66 20.69 7.13 -11.26
N ARG A 67 20.74 6.46 -12.42
CA ARG A 67 20.54 7.01 -13.76
C ARG A 67 19.12 6.79 -14.29
N LEU A 68 18.34 5.90 -13.67
CA LEU A 68 16.94 5.72 -14.04
C LEU A 68 16.11 6.76 -13.29
N HIS A 69 15.60 7.75 -14.01
CA HIS A 69 14.60 8.67 -13.52
C HIS A 69 13.28 8.32 -14.19
N LEU A 70 12.31 7.84 -13.40
CA LEU A 70 10.96 7.56 -13.87
C LEU A 70 10.01 8.59 -13.27
N SER A 71 9.11 9.10 -14.09
CA SER A 71 7.94 9.86 -13.62
C SER A 71 6.93 8.92 -12.94
N LEU A 72 6.01 9.50 -12.16
CA LEU A 72 4.97 8.72 -11.50
C LEU A 72 4.05 8.02 -12.54
N ASP A 73 3.72 8.71 -13.63
CA ASP A 73 2.87 8.19 -14.70
C ASP A 73 3.50 6.98 -15.43
N GLU A 74 4.83 6.87 -15.43
CA GLU A 74 5.55 5.73 -15.99
C GLU A 74 5.53 4.50 -15.07
N VAL A 75 5.35 4.69 -13.76
CA VAL A 75 5.36 3.59 -12.79
C VAL A 75 3.96 3.14 -12.36
N ALA A 76 2.98 4.05 -12.39
CA ALA A 76 1.61 3.77 -11.98
C ALA A 76 0.63 4.60 -12.81
N GLN A 77 -0.37 3.92 -13.35
CA GLN A 77 -1.51 4.59 -13.97
C GLN A 77 -2.58 4.81 -12.90
N GLY A 78 -2.98 6.07 -12.71
CA GLY A 78 -4.01 6.44 -11.75
C GLY A 78 -4.80 7.67 -12.20
N GLU A 79 -5.90 7.92 -11.51
CA GLU A 79 -6.77 9.08 -11.71
C GLU A 79 -6.53 10.09 -10.59
N GLU A 80 -6.46 11.38 -10.93
CA GLU A 80 -6.46 12.44 -9.91
C GLU A 80 -7.88 12.64 -9.38
N ILE A 81 -8.05 12.40 -8.09
CA ILE A 81 -9.35 12.55 -7.41
C ILE A 81 -9.37 13.87 -6.65
N HIS A 82 -10.40 14.67 -6.91
CA HIS A 82 -10.65 15.92 -6.20
C HIS A 82 -11.63 15.69 -5.05
N THR A 83 -11.22 16.14 -3.86
CA THR A 83 -12.06 16.20 -2.66
C THR A 83 -12.11 17.63 -2.15
N PRO A 84 -13.05 17.99 -1.26
CA PRO A 84 -13.01 19.28 -0.58
C PRO A 84 -11.72 19.54 0.21
N ALA A 85 -10.97 18.47 0.58
CA ALA A 85 -9.73 18.56 1.33
C ALA A 85 -8.47 18.68 0.45
N GLY A 86 -8.61 18.60 -0.88
CA GLY A 86 -7.49 18.64 -1.83
C GLY A 86 -7.57 17.52 -2.88
N THR A 87 -6.44 17.25 -3.52
CA THR A 87 -6.27 16.18 -4.51
C THR A 87 -5.44 15.04 -3.99
N PHE A 88 -5.57 13.86 -4.60
CA PHE A 88 -4.64 12.74 -4.46
C PHE A 88 -4.69 11.88 -5.73
N LEU A 89 -3.75 10.95 -5.88
CA LEU A 89 -3.76 9.98 -6.99
C LEU A 89 -4.42 8.68 -6.54
N LEU A 90 -5.47 8.25 -7.24
CA LEU A 90 -6.12 6.97 -7.07
C LEU A 90 -5.64 6.00 -8.14
N ILE A 91 -4.92 4.96 -7.72
CA ILE A 91 -4.48 3.86 -8.58
C ILE A 91 -5.45 2.72 -8.35
N ASP A 92 -6.11 2.24 -9.39
CA ASP A 92 -7.14 1.22 -9.28
C ASP A 92 -6.91 0.11 -10.31
N GLN A 93 -6.66 -1.09 -9.80
CA GLN A 93 -6.30 -2.25 -10.59
C GLN A 93 -7.11 -3.47 -10.15
N THR A 94 -7.60 -4.25 -11.11
CA THR A 94 -8.13 -5.58 -10.80
C THR A 94 -7.03 -6.47 -10.24
N VAL A 95 -7.39 -7.44 -9.39
CA VAL A 95 -6.43 -8.47 -8.93
C VAL A 95 -5.84 -9.26 -10.10
N GLN A 96 -6.56 -9.35 -11.23
CA GLN A 96 -6.03 -9.92 -12.49
C GLN A 96 -4.83 -9.13 -13.04
N GLU A 97 -4.84 -7.81 -12.96
CA GLU A 97 -3.77 -6.95 -13.46
C GLU A 97 -2.57 -6.96 -12.50
N VAL A 98 -2.83 -6.95 -11.20
CA VAL A 98 -1.78 -6.99 -10.17
C VAL A 98 -1.05 -8.34 -10.19
N LEU A 99 -1.79 -9.45 -10.19
CA LEU A 99 -1.23 -10.80 -10.27
C LEU A 99 -1.15 -11.25 -11.74
N ARG A 100 0.02 -11.04 -12.36
CA ARG A 100 0.37 -11.45 -13.75
C ARG A 100 0.43 -12.99 -13.92
N GLY A 101 -0.67 -13.66 -13.60
CA GLY A 101 -0.82 -15.11 -13.47
C GLY A 101 -1.66 -15.45 -12.24
N GLY A 102 -2.79 -16.14 -12.43
CA GLY A 102 -3.62 -16.62 -11.33
C GLY A 102 -4.62 -15.62 -10.72
N GLY A 103 -4.59 -14.34 -11.09
CA GLY A 103 -5.52 -13.35 -10.53
C GLY A 103 -7.01 -13.66 -10.73
N ARG A 104 -7.41 -14.18 -11.91
CA ARG A 104 -8.80 -14.68 -12.11
C ARG A 104 -9.17 -15.82 -11.17
N ALA A 105 -8.26 -16.77 -10.97
CA ALA A 105 -8.48 -17.89 -10.07
C ALA A 105 -8.53 -17.42 -8.61
N PHE A 106 -7.75 -16.38 -8.26
CA PHE A 106 -7.78 -15.75 -6.95
C PHE A 106 -9.12 -15.03 -6.70
N GLY A 107 -9.59 -14.19 -7.63
CA GLY A 107 -10.88 -13.50 -7.54
C GLY A 107 -12.04 -14.49 -7.40
N ALA A 108 -12.11 -15.50 -8.28
CA ALA A 108 -13.16 -16.52 -8.21
C ALA A 108 -13.09 -17.37 -6.93
N ARG A 109 -11.89 -17.59 -6.38
CA ARG A 109 -11.71 -18.27 -5.08
C ARG A 109 -12.22 -17.41 -3.94
N TYR A 110 -11.93 -16.11 -3.96
CA TYR A 110 -12.41 -15.15 -2.99
C TYR A 110 -13.94 -15.08 -2.97
N GLU A 111 -14.57 -14.84 -4.13
CA GLU A 111 -16.03 -14.74 -4.24
C GLU A 111 -16.73 -16.01 -3.76
N ARG A 112 -16.23 -17.19 -4.14
CA ARG A 112 -16.78 -18.46 -3.65
C ARG A 112 -16.63 -18.64 -2.14
N ALA A 113 -15.51 -18.23 -1.57
CA ALA A 113 -15.27 -18.40 -0.14
C ALA A 113 -16.16 -17.47 0.68
N ILE A 114 -16.25 -16.19 0.31
CA ILE A 114 -17.11 -15.21 1.01
C ILE A 114 -18.58 -15.53 0.76
N GLY A 115 -18.97 -15.77 -0.49
CA GLY A 115 -20.36 -16.13 -0.85
C GLY A 115 -20.81 -17.52 -0.41
N ALA A 116 -19.95 -18.32 0.23
CA ALA A 116 -20.35 -19.56 0.88
C ALA A 116 -20.66 -19.37 2.38
N LEU A 117 -20.39 -18.18 2.93
CA LEU A 117 -20.63 -17.87 4.35
C LEU A 117 -22.09 -17.47 4.56
N HIS A 118 -22.94 -18.49 4.67
CA HIS A 118 -24.35 -18.36 4.98
C HIS A 118 -24.73 -19.21 6.18
N GLU A 119 -25.81 -18.82 6.88
CA GLU A 119 -26.46 -19.64 7.93
C GLU A 119 -25.56 -19.98 9.13
N GLY A 120 -25.18 -18.96 9.91
CA GLY A 120 -24.85 -19.11 11.34
C GLY A 120 -23.60 -19.93 11.71
N ASN A 121 -22.83 -20.44 10.75
CA ASN A 121 -21.60 -21.19 11.03
C ASN A 121 -20.51 -20.89 10.01
N VAL A 122 -19.36 -20.40 10.47
CA VAL A 122 -18.18 -20.24 9.62
C VAL A 122 -17.34 -21.52 9.69
N PRO A 123 -17.06 -22.17 8.54
CA PRO A 123 -16.18 -23.34 8.52
C PRO A 123 -14.84 -23.04 9.16
N HIS A 124 -14.34 -23.98 9.97
CA HIS A 124 -13.01 -23.90 10.59
C HIS A 124 -12.78 -22.67 11.50
N ASP A 125 -13.85 -22.15 12.12
CA ASP A 125 -13.78 -21.04 13.08
C ASP A 125 -14.13 -21.44 14.53
N PRO A 126 -13.28 -22.22 15.21
CA PRO A 126 -13.55 -22.66 16.59
C PRO A 126 -13.56 -21.51 17.61
N TYR A 127 -13.32 -20.27 17.20
CA TYR A 127 -13.21 -19.10 18.08
C TYR A 127 -14.17 -17.97 17.70
N ASP A 128 -15.12 -18.20 16.79
CA ASP A 128 -16.10 -17.20 16.33
C ASP A 128 -15.42 -15.88 15.88
N THR A 129 -14.23 -15.99 15.29
CA THR A 129 -13.43 -14.85 14.83
C THR A 129 -13.99 -14.21 13.57
N PHE A 130 -14.67 -15.01 12.74
CA PHE A 130 -15.17 -14.63 11.43
C PHE A 130 -16.69 -14.46 11.41
N HIS A 131 -17.33 -14.41 12.58
CA HIS A 131 -18.77 -14.21 12.72
C HIS A 131 -19.29 -13.03 11.88
N SER A 132 -18.53 -11.93 11.83
CA SER A 132 -18.92 -10.74 11.07
C SER A 132 -18.95 -10.94 9.56
N LEU A 133 -18.42 -12.06 9.04
CA LEU A 133 -18.51 -12.42 7.62
C LEU A 133 -19.77 -13.23 7.29
N ILE A 134 -20.52 -13.70 8.28
CA ILE A 134 -21.79 -14.40 8.04
C ILE A 134 -22.76 -13.42 7.36
N ASP A 135 -23.31 -13.83 6.21
CA ASP A 135 -24.21 -13.05 5.36
C ASP A 135 -23.62 -11.74 4.80
N ALA A 136 -22.32 -11.50 4.99
CA ALA A 136 -21.61 -10.41 4.32
C ALA A 136 -21.43 -10.75 2.84
N ARG A 137 -21.71 -9.78 1.96
CA ARG A 137 -21.38 -9.91 0.54
C ARG A 137 -19.92 -9.53 0.30
N ALA A 138 -19.38 -9.92 -0.85
CA ALA A 138 -18.00 -9.61 -1.23
C ALA A 138 -17.71 -8.09 -1.21
N GLU A 139 -18.71 -7.28 -1.55
CA GLU A 139 -18.68 -5.81 -1.59
C GLU A 139 -18.74 -5.18 -0.20
N ASP A 140 -19.18 -5.93 0.81
CA ASP A 140 -19.30 -5.43 2.19
C ASP A 140 -17.97 -5.58 2.97
N VAL A 141 -16.96 -6.24 2.37
CA VAL A 141 -15.67 -6.57 2.98
C VAL A 141 -14.54 -5.82 2.29
N ILE A 142 -13.74 -5.09 3.07
CA ILE A 142 -12.51 -4.44 2.61
C ILE A 142 -11.29 -4.92 3.40
N TYR A 143 -10.14 -4.94 2.73
CA TYR A 143 -8.84 -5.21 3.32
C TYR A 143 -8.03 -3.93 3.33
N VAL A 144 -7.33 -3.63 4.43
CA VAL A 144 -6.62 -2.36 4.59
C VAL A 144 -5.18 -2.58 5.03
N ASP A 145 -4.28 -1.81 4.43
CA ASP A 145 -2.85 -1.69 4.74
C ASP A 145 -2.37 -0.27 4.43
N ILE A 146 -1.46 0.31 5.23
CA ILE A 146 -0.97 1.69 5.04
C ILE A 146 0.55 1.79 4.95
N GLU A 147 1.02 2.81 4.22
CA GLU A 147 2.41 3.26 4.30
C GLU A 147 2.51 4.68 4.83
N THR A 148 3.52 4.88 5.67
CA THR A 148 3.71 6.11 6.46
C THR A 148 5.15 6.59 6.34
N THR A 149 5.40 7.87 6.56
CA THR A 149 6.75 8.42 6.48
C THR A 149 7.56 8.20 7.77
N GLY A 150 7.21 7.19 8.55
CA GLY A 150 7.90 6.80 9.77
C GLY A 150 7.00 6.07 10.75
N LEU A 151 7.62 5.32 11.66
CA LEU A 151 6.93 4.50 12.67
C LEU A 151 6.43 5.29 13.89
N THR A 152 6.76 6.59 13.97
CA THR A 152 6.34 7.44 15.10
C THR A 152 4.97 8.03 14.82
N ALA A 153 4.09 8.00 15.82
CA ALA A 153 2.80 8.66 15.73
C ALA A 153 2.96 10.15 15.37
N GLY A 154 2.22 10.62 14.37
CA GLY A 154 2.23 12.01 13.93
C GLY A 154 3.03 12.31 12.66
N THR A 155 3.78 11.35 12.11
CA THR A 155 4.30 11.48 10.74
C THR A 155 3.18 11.40 9.70
N PRO A 156 3.34 11.97 8.49
CA PRO A 156 2.36 11.82 7.43
C PRO A 156 2.13 10.37 7.01
N LEU A 157 0.88 10.03 6.75
CA LEU A 157 0.46 8.88 5.95
C LEU A 157 0.52 9.30 4.47
N PHE A 158 1.04 8.43 3.59
CA PHE A 158 1.11 8.75 2.16
C PHE A 158 0.48 7.71 1.23
N LEU A 159 0.23 6.49 1.70
CA LEU A 159 -0.45 5.48 0.90
C LEU A 159 -1.45 4.73 1.77
N ILE A 160 -2.69 4.63 1.29
CA ILE A 160 -3.70 3.72 1.83
C ILE A 160 -4.01 2.71 0.75
N GLY A 161 -3.69 1.45 1.02
CA GLY A 161 -4.09 0.32 0.20
C GLY A 161 -5.43 -0.22 0.68
N VAL A 162 -6.34 -0.45 -0.27
CA VAL A 162 -7.61 -1.10 -0.05
C VAL A 162 -7.79 -2.23 -1.06
N LEU A 163 -8.06 -3.45 -0.61
CA LEU A 163 -8.56 -4.51 -1.48
C LEU A 163 -10.03 -4.78 -1.18
N GLY A 164 -10.86 -4.84 -2.19
CA GLY A 164 -12.31 -5.03 -2.04
C GLY A 164 -12.97 -5.38 -3.36
N HIS A 165 -14.24 -5.76 -3.29
CA HIS A 165 -15.04 -6.00 -4.49
C HIS A 165 -15.73 -4.69 -4.90
N PHE A 166 -15.31 -4.13 -6.03
CA PHE A 166 -15.84 -2.89 -6.58
C PHE A 166 -16.16 -3.09 -8.06
N ASP A 167 -17.29 -2.55 -8.51
CA ASP A 167 -17.75 -2.62 -9.90
C ASP A 167 -17.79 -4.04 -10.50
N GLY A 168 -18.04 -5.05 -9.67
CA GLY A 168 -18.14 -6.44 -10.11
C GLY A 168 -16.83 -7.23 -10.09
N ASP A 169 -15.70 -6.61 -9.74
CA ASP A 169 -14.39 -7.23 -9.69
C ASP A 169 -13.74 -7.12 -8.30
N LEU A 170 -12.87 -8.08 -7.97
CA LEU A 170 -11.92 -7.92 -6.87
C LEU A 170 -10.77 -7.02 -7.31
N ARG A 171 -10.58 -5.89 -6.62
CA ARG A 171 -9.63 -4.84 -7.01
C ARG A 171 -8.74 -4.42 -5.85
N VAL A 172 -7.54 -3.96 -6.19
CA VAL A 172 -6.61 -3.26 -5.31
C VAL A 172 -6.66 -1.78 -5.69
N VAL A 173 -7.16 -0.98 -4.76
CA VAL A 173 -7.27 0.48 -4.85
C VAL A 173 -6.22 1.09 -3.92
N GLN A 174 -5.38 1.96 -4.46
CA GLN A 174 -4.28 2.59 -3.75
C GLN A 174 -4.45 4.11 -3.81
N LEU A 175 -4.68 4.71 -2.64
CA LEU A 175 -4.85 6.15 -2.46
C LEU A 175 -3.49 6.75 -2.11
N LEU A 176 -2.79 7.27 -3.13
CA LEU A 176 -1.45 7.81 -3.01
C LEU A 176 -1.48 9.33 -2.88
N ALA A 177 -0.95 9.85 -1.77
CA ALA A 177 -0.55 11.24 -1.65
C ALA A 177 0.81 11.43 -2.36
N ARG A 178 0.85 12.27 -3.40
CA ARG A 178 2.07 12.53 -4.19
C ARG A 178 3.04 13.47 -3.47
N ASP A 179 2.50 14.27 -2.55
CA ASP A 179 3.24 15.04 -1.57
C ASP A 179 2.47 15.13 -0.25
N TYR A 180 3.08 15.70 0.79
CA TYR A 180 2.49 15.75 2.14
C TYR A 180 1.17 16.54 2.23
N THR A 181 0.86 17.39 1.26
CA THR A 181 -0.37 18.20 1.27
C THR A 181 -1.61 17.41 0.86
N GLU A 182 -1.42 16.27 0.20
CA GLU A 182 -2.50 15.43 -0.34
C GLU A 182 -3.09 14.43 0.67
N GLU A 183 -2.45 14.27 1.84
CA GLU A 183 -2.88 13.30 2.87
C GLU A 183 -4.32 13.52 3.35
N ALA A 184 -4.78 14.77 3.51
CA ALA A 184 -6.17 15.01 3.95
C ALA A 184 -7.19 14.53 2.91
N ALA A 185 -6.86 14.65 1.62
CA ALA A 185 -7.73 14.24 0.53
C ALA A 185 -7.82 12.70 0.45
N SER A 186 -6.69 12.00 0.55
CA SER A 186 -6.68 10.54 0.56
C SER A 186 -7.40 9.96 1.79
N LEU A 187 -7.17 10.53 2.98
CA LEU A 187 -7.89 10.14 4.21
C LEU A 187 -9.41 10.37 4.08
N SER A 188 -9.82 11.51 3.54
CA SER A 188 -11.25 11.82 3.35
C SER A 188 -11.92 10.84 2.38
N HIS A 189 -11.21 10.43 1.32
CA HIS A 189 -11.74 9.44 0.38
C HIS A 189 -11.79 8.04 1.02
N PHE A 190 -10.74 7.65 1.75
CA PHE A 190 -10.74 6.39 2.49
C PHE A 190 -11.90 6.29 3.48
N VAL A 191 -12.24 7.36 4.20
CA VAL A 191 -13.40 7.36 5.11
C VAL A 191 -14.70 7.09 4.35
N THR A 192 -14.85 7.57 3.12
CA THR A 192 -16.02 7.25 2.28
C THR A 192 -16.09 5.76 1.93
N MET A 193 -14.94 5.15 1.57
CA MET A 193 -14.85 3.72 1.30
C MET A 193 -15.14 2.89 2.56
N LEU A 194 -14.61 3.34 3.70
CA LEU A 194 -14.82 2.74 5.01
C LEU A 194 -16.32 2.73 5.35
N ASP A 195 -17.00 3.87 5.26
CA ASP A 195 -18.42 4.02 5.55
C ASP A 195 -19.33 3.16 4.64
N ALA A 196 -18.86 2.81 3.44
CA ALA A 196 -19.57 1.93 2.51
C ALA A 196 -19.42 0.42 2.83
N SER A 197 -18.43 0.05 3.65
CA SER A 197 -18.15 -1.33 4.06
C SER A 197 -18.77 -1.70 5.41
N GLN A 198 -18.90 -3.00 5.67
CA GLN A 198 -19.37 -3.55 6.96
C GLN A 198 -18.26 -4.25 7.74
N VAL A 199 -17.28 -4.82 7.03
CA VAL A 199 -16.17 -5.57 7.63
C VAL A 199 -14.84 -5.09 7.08
N ILE A 200 -13.91 -4.85 7.99
CA ILE A 200 -12.50 -4.59 7.67
C ILE A 200 -11.70 -5.82 8.03
N VAL A 201 -10.81 -6.20 7.14
CA VAL A 201 -9.77 -7.18 7.38
C VAL A 201 -8.41 -6.49 7.26
N SER A 202 -7.48 -6.78 8.15
CA SER A 202 -6.12 -6.21 8.08
C SER A 202 -5.11 -7.17 8.68
N PHE A 203 -3.82 -6.88 8.52
CA PHE A 203 -2.76 -7.57 9.23
C PHE A 203 -2.08 -6.66 10.25
N ASN A 204 -2.30 -6.90 11.55
CA ASN A 204 -1.85 -6.01 12.65
C ASN A 204 -2.55 -4.63 12.70
N GLY A 205 -3.58 -4.41 11.88
CA GLY A 205 -4.26 -3.12 11.79
C GLY A 205 -5.08 -2.70 13.01
N LYS A 206 -5.45 -3.62 13.91
CA LYS A 206 -6.07 -3.22 15.21
C LYS A 206 -5.09 -2.46 16.10
N SER A 207 -3.81 -2.81 16.00
CA SER A 207 -2.75 -2.24 16.84
C SER A 207 -1.96 -1.14 16.13
N TYR A 208 -2.06 -1.04 14.81
CA TYR A 208 -1.26 -0.12 14.00
C TYR A 208 -2.11 0.72 13.04
N ASP A 209 -2.54 0.15 11.92
CA ASP A 209 -3.12 0.88 10.78
C ASP A 209 -4.33 1.75 11.15
N LEU A 210 -5.36 1.16 11.78
CA LEU A 210 -6.61 1.88 12.08
C LEU A 210 -6.43 2.95 13.17
N PRO A 211 -5.71 2.67 14.29
CA PRO A 211 -5.31 3.73 15.21
C PRO A 211 -4.53 4.86 14.53
N TYR A 212 -3.61 4.55 13.62
CA TYR A 212 -2.82 5.55 12.90
C TYR A 212 -3.70 6.41 11.99
N ILE A 213 -4.56 5.80 11.17
CA ILE A 213 -5.52 6.50 10.31
C ILE A 213 -6.42 7.42 11.15
N ARG A 214 -6.97 6.92 12.28
CA ARG A 214 -7.81 7.73 13.18
C ARG A 214 -7.06 8.98 13.65
N ASP A 215 -5.83 8.82 14.11
CA ASP A 215 -5.04 9.92 14.67
C ASP A 215 -4.66 10.93 13.57
N ARG A 216 -4.36 10.47 12.35
CA ARG A 216 -4.14 11.34 11.18
C ARG A 216 -5.40 12.06 10.72
N CYS A 217 -6.55 11.38 10.70
CA CYS A 217 -7.84 12.00 10.43
C CYS A 217 -8.13 13.13 11.42
N LEU A 218 -7.92 12.89 12.71
CA LEU A 218 -8.08 13.91 13.75
C LEU A 218 -7.14 15.11 13.52
N PHE A 219 -5.87 14.85 13.20
CA PHE A 219 -4.88 15.90 12.92
C PHE A 219 -5.25 16.74 11.68
N MET A 220 -5.78 16.10 10.63
CA MET A 220 -6.16 16.76 9.38
C MET A 220 -7.58 17.35 9.39
N GLY A 221 -8.32 17.20 10.49
CA GLY A 221 -9.71 17.66 10.60
C GLY A 221 -10.69 16.85 9.75
N VAL A 222 -10.35 15.61 9.40
CA VAL A 222 -11.22 14.66 8.69
C VAL A 222 -12.05 13.90 9.73
N PRO A 223 -13.39 13.94 9.69
CA PRO A 223 -14.22 13.15 10.59
C PRO A 223 -13.97 11.65 10.42
N PHE A 224 -13.71 10.94 11.52
CA PHE A 224 -13.46 9.50 11.49
C PHE A 224 -14.30 8.78 12.56
N ARG A 225 -14.99 7.72 12.16
CA ARG A 225 -15.74 6.84 13.06
C ARG A 225 -15.64 5.40 12.56
N LEU A 226 -14.91 4.56 13.29
CA LEU A 226 -14.87 3.14 13.02
C LEU A 226 -16.18 2.48 13.47
N ARG A 227 -16.97 1.95 12.54
CA ARG A 227 -18.24 1.26 12.80
C ARG A 227 -18.23 -0.21 12.39
N GLN A 228 -17.30 -0.55 11.51
CA GLN A 228 -17.17 -1.84 10.87
C GLN A 228 -16.70 -2.88 11.89
N ALA A 229 -17.13 -4.12 11.70
CA ALA A 229 -16.46 -5.24 12.36
C ALA A 229 -15.01 -5.33 11.84
N HIS A 230 -14.08 -5.71 12.72
CA HIS A 230 -12.66 -5.72 12.37
C HIS A 230 -12.05 -7.09 12.65
N ILE A 231 -11.58 -7.75 11.60
CA ILE A 231 -10.82 -9.00 11.65
C ILE A 231 -9.34 -8.66 11.47
N ASP A 232 -8.52 -9.02 12.46
CA ASP A 232 -7.08 -8.83 12.37
C ASP A 232 -6.38 -10.19 12.25
N MET A 233 -5.80 -10.40 11.07
CA MET A 233 -5.20 -11.67 10.69
C MET A 233 -3.89 -11.97 11.41
N LEU A 234 -3.25 -11.00 12.06
CA LEU A 234 -2.09 -11.28 12.92
C LEU A 234 -2.51 -12.10 14.15
N HIS A 235 -3.64 -11.77 14.77
CA HIS A 235 -4.14 -12.51 15.93
C HIS A 235 -4.58 -13.93 15.55
N VAL A 236 -5.24 -14.07 14.39
CA VAL A 236 -5.58 -15.38 13.81
C VAL A 236 -4.30 -16.18 13.56
N GLY A 237 -3.31 -15.58 12.89
CA GLY A 237 -2.08 -16.26 12.53
C GLY A 237 -1.28 -16.73 13.75
N ARG A 238 -1.16 -15.90 14.79
CA ARG A 238 -0.52 -16.29 16.05
C ARG A 238 -1.23 -17.45 16.74
N ARG A 239 -2.56 -17.50 16.67
CA ARG A 239 -3.35 -18.56 17.29
C ARG A 239 -3.18 -19.90 16.58
N ILE A 240 -3.22 -19.89 15.25
CA ILE A 240 -3.15 -21.12 14.43
C ILE A 240 -1.71 -21.61 14.28
N TRP A 241 -0.78 -20.70 13.96
CA TRP A 241 0.58 -21.06 13.52
C TRP A 241 1.69 -20.61 14.47
N GLY A 242 1.39 -19.92 15.58
CA GLY A 242 2.41 -19.35 16.46
C GLY A 242 3.36 -20.37 17.10
N ARG A 243 2.97 -21.65 17.15
CA ARG A 243 3.83 -22.76 17.62
C ARG A 243 4.52 -23.54 16.49
N GLN A 244 4.11 -23.31 15.25
CA GLN A 244 4.55 -24.08 14.08
C GLN A 244 5.55 -23.30 13.20
N LEU A 245 5.49 -21.98 13.23
CA LEU A 245 6.31 -21.10 12.40
C LEU A 245 7.35 -20.32 13.22
N PRO A 246 8.46 -19.91 12.60
CA PRO A 246 9.51 -19.15 13.30
C PRO A 246 8.99 -17.81 13.84
N ASN A 247 8.00 -17.22 13.17
CA ASN A 247 7.22 -16.08 13.64
C ASN A 247 5.91 -15.99 12.82
N CYS A 248 5.02 -15.06 13.20
CA CYS A 248 3.79 -14.78 12.45
C CYS A 248 3.84 -13.38 11.81
N LYS A 249 4.97 -12.98 11.22
CA LYS A 249 5.00 -11.83 10.31
C LYS A 249 4.36 -12.21 8.99
N LEU A 250 3.81 -11.23 8.26
CA LEU A 250 3.08 -11.48 7.03
C LEU A 250 3.93 -12.23 5.98
N GLN A 251 5.18 -11.80 5.77
CA GLN A 251 6.13 -12.49 4.88
C GLN A 251 6.41 -13.95 5.29
N THR A 252 6.39 -14.27 6.59
CA THR A 252 6.53 -15.67 7.04
C THR A 252 5.27 -16.47 6.73
N LEU A 253 4.08 -15.90 6.93
CA LEU A 253 2.83 -16.57 6.53
C LEU A 253 2.73 -16.74 5.02
N GLU A 254 3.22 -15.78 4.25
CA GLU A 254 3.29 -15.87 2.80
C GLU A 254 4.14 -17.05 2.34
N GLN A 255 5.35 -17.17 2.87
CA GLN A 255 6.28 -18.25 2.53
C GLN A 255 5.71 -19.62 2.92
N TYR A 256 5.23 -19.76 4.14
CA TYR A 256 4.87 -21.08 4.68
C TYR A 256 3.42 -21.48 4.41
N ILE A 257 2.47 -20.54 4.39
CA ILE A 257 1.04 -20.81 4.22
C ILE A 257 0.62 -20.58 2.77
N CYS A 258 1.01 -19.46 2.17
CA CYS A 258 0.67 -19.13 0.78
C CYS A 258 1.58 -19.85 -0.23
N ARG A 259 2.75 -20.35 0.23
CA ARG A 259 3.78 -21.01 -0.61
C ARG A 259 4.32 -20.08 -1.69
N ARG A 260 4.44 -18.79 -1.37
CA ARG A 260 5.02 -17.78 -2.26
C ARG A 260 6.23 -17.13 -1.59
N THR A 261 7.21 -16.76 -2.40
CA THR A 261 8.34 -15.94 -1.96
C THR A 261 8.34 -14.66 -2.79
N ARG A 262 8.28 -13.50 -2.14
CA ARG A 262 8.34 -12.21 -2.85
C ARG A 262 9.70 -12.03 -3.53
N GLN A 263 9.68 -11.45 -4.72
CA GLN A 263 10.85 -10.99 -5.44
C GLN A 263 10.66 -9.51 -5.80
N GLY A 264 11.73 -8.70 -5.69
CA GLY A 264 11.66 -7.27 -6.00
C GLY A 264 10.94 -6.41 -4.96
N ASP A 265 10.87 -6.89 -3.71
CA ASP A 265 10.23 -6.16 -2.61
C ASP A 265 11.20 -5.14 -1.97
N ILE A 266 10.68 -3.99 -1.56
CA ILE A 266 11.44 -3.00 -0.77
C ILE A 266 11.40 -3.40 0.71
N PRO A 267 12.51 -3.37 1.46
CA PRO A 267 12.45 -3.56 2.90
C PRO A 267 11.56 -2.49 3.55
N GLY A 268 10.58 -2.89 4.36
CA GLY A 268 9.63 -1.94 4.96
C GLY A 268 10.27 -0.78 5.72
N ALA A 269 11.46 -0.99 6.30
CA ALA A 269 12.22 0.07 6.98
C ALA A 269 12.74 1.18 6.03
N GLU A 270 12.86 0.89 4.73
CA GLU A 270 13.33 1.83 3.70
C GLU A 270 12.19 2.63 3.04
N ILE A 271 10.93 2.18 3.20
CA ILE A 271 9.75 2.81 2.59
C ILE A 271 9.65 4.31 2.91
N PRO A 272 9.78 4.76 4.18
CA PRO A 272 9.74 6.18 4.51
C PRO A 272 10.78 7.03 3.74
N ASN A 273 12.02 6.57 3.72
CA ASN A 273 13.12 7.28 3.06
C ASN A 273 12.95 7.31 1.54
N ALA A 274 12.42 6.23 0.96
CA ALA A 274 12.10 6.18 -0.47
C ALA A 274 11.02 7.20 -0.85
N TYR A 275 9.95 7.32 -0.06
CA TYR A 275 8.93 8.35 -0.29
C TYR A 275 9.50 9.77 -0.15
N HIS A 276 10.29 10.05 0.89
CA HIS A 276 10.94 11.35 1.05
C HIS A 276 11.84 11.73 -0.15
N ARG A 277 12.56 10.76 -0.72
CA ARG A 277 13.34 10.97 -1.95
C ARG A 277 12.44 11.27 -3.15
N PHE A 278 11.33 10.56 -3.29
CA PHE A 278 10.34 10.81 -4.35
C PHE A 278 9.79 12.24 -4.26
N VAL A 279 9.30 12.67 -3.09
CA VAL A 279 8.75 14.03 -2.92
C VAL A 279 9.80 15.12 -3.23
N LYS A 280 11.07 14.88 -2.91
CA LYS A 280 12.15 15.85 -3.18
C LYS A 280 12.59 15.89 -4.64
N SER A 281 12.65 14.74 -5.31
CA SER A 281 13.30 14.61 -6.62
C SER A 281 12.34 14.39 -7.79
N GLY A 282 11.09 14.00 -7.53
CA GLY A 282 10.15 13.52 -8.53
C GLY A 282 10.45 12.11 -9.08
N ASN A 283 11.54 11.47 -8.64
CA ASN A 283 11.93 10.15 -9.14
C ASN A 283 11.09 9.03 -8.50
N ALA A 284 10.21 8.42 -9.30
CA ALA A 284 9.24 7.43 -8.87
C ALA A 284 9.73 5.98 -8.92
N VAL A 285 11.01 5.71 -9.21
CA VAL A 285 11.54 4.34 -9.30
C VAL A 285 11.20 3.50 -8.07
N GLN A 286 11.41 4.03 -6.87
CA GLN A 286 11.09 3.31 -5.63
C GLN A 286 9.60 3.37 -5.26
N MET A 287 8.84 4.30 -5.83
CA MET A 287 7.38 4.32 -5.65
C MET A 287 6.74 3.09 -6.28
N ARG A 288 7.25 2.61 -7.41
CA ARG A 288 6.83 1.33 -7.99
C ARG A 288 6.93 0.19 -6.99
N ASP A 289 8.06 0.10 -6.28
CA ASP A 289 8.34 -1.00 -5.36
C ASP A 289 7.49 -0.86 -4.08
N ILE A 290 7.24 0.36 -3.60
CA ILE A 290 6.30 0.64 -2.49
C ILE A 290 4.87 0.25 -2.85
N LEU A 291 4.38 0.66 -4.03
CA LEU A 291 3.03 0.32 -4.49
C LEU A 291 2.88 -1.19 -4.62
N HIS A 292 3.91 -1.88 -5.13
CA HIS A 292 3.93 -3.33 -5.22
C HIS A 292 3.91 -4.00 -3.83
N HIS A 293 4.69 -3.49 -2.87
CA HIS A 293 4.73 -3.98 -1.48
C HIS A 293 3.33 -3.96 -0.86
N ASN A 294 2.70 -2.79 -0.84
CA ASN A 294 1.37 -2.58 -0.26
C ASN A 294 0.30 -3.46 -0.93
N ALA A 295 0.33 -3.59 -2.27
CA ALA A 295 -0.58 -4.48 -2.99
C ALA A 295 -0.38 -5.96 -2.60
N LEU A 296 0.87 -6.40 -2.45
CA LEU A 296 1.18 -7.76 -2.01
C LEU A 296 0.78 -8.02 -0.55
N ASP A 297 0.84 -7.03 0.33
CA ASP A 297 0.40 -7.16 1.73
C ASP A 297 -1.11 -7.38 1.82
N LEU A 298 -1.89 -6.63 1.03
CA LEU A 298 -3.35 -6.84 0.90
C LEU A 298 -3.68 -8.24 0.34
N LEU A 299 -3.02 -8.64 -0.75
CA LEU A 299 -3.24 -9.94 -1.38
C LEU A 299 -2.85 -11.11 -0.49
N THR A 300 -1.74 -11.00 0.23
CA THR A 300 -1.28 -12.04 1.17
C THR A 300 -2.21 -12.12 2.38
N THR A 301 -2.65 -10.98 2.93
CA THR A 301 -3.64 -10.97 4.03
C THR A 301 -4.94 -11.65 3.60
N THR A 302 -5.42 -11.35 2.40
CA THR A 302 -6.60 -11.98 1.79
C THR A 302 -6.39 -13.47 1.61
N GLU A 303 -5.25 -13.90 1.07
CA GLU A 303 -4.99 -15.32 0.87
C GLU A 303 -4.93 -16.09 2.19
N VAL A 304 -4.29 -15.53 3.22
CA VAL A 304 -4.23 -16.14 4.54
C VAL A 304 -5.63 -16.35 5.11
N LEU A 305 -6.54 -15.37 4.97
CA LEU A 305 -7.94 -15.56 5.36
C LEU A 305 -8.57 -16.73 4.60
N LEU A 306 -8.45 -16.75 3.26
CA LEU A 306 -9.03 -17.81 2.44
C LEU A 306 -8.50 -19.20 2.82
N ARG A 307 -7.21 -19.31 3.19
CA ARG A 307 -6.63 -20.58 3.65
C ARG A 307 -7.26 -21.06 4.96
N VAL A 308 -7.57 -20.14 5.87
CA VAL A 308 -8.26 -20.48 7.13
C VAL A 308 -9.69 -20.93 6.86
N LEU A 309 -10.45 -20.16 6.07
CA LEU A 309 -11.84 -20.49 5.72
C LEU A 309 -11.96 -21.83 4.98
N GLU A 310 -10.94 -22.23 4.23
CA GLU A 310 -10.89 -23.52 3.52
C GLU A 310 -10.35 -24.68 4.38
N GLY A 311 -10.01 -24.43 5.65
CA GLY A 311 -9.40 -25.44 6.53
C GLY A 311 -7.98 -25.85 6.13
N LYS A 312 -7.34 -25.12 5.22
CA LYS A 312 -5.96 -25.35 4.74
C LYS A 312 -4.95 -24.71 5.68
N VAL A 313 -5.02 -25.09 6.95
CA VAL A 313 -4.20 -24.53 8.05
C VAL A 313 -2.98 -25.36 8.39
N TYR A 314 -2.80 -26.52 7.74
CA TYR A 314 -1.66 -27.42 7.95
C TYR A 314 -0.50 -27.12 7.00
N LEU A 315 0.72 -27.23 7.53
CA LEU A 315 2.00 -27.07 6.81
C LEU A 315 2.40 -28.31 6.01
#